data_AF-A0A534LLA1-F1
#
_entry.id   AF-A0A534LLA1-F1
#
_cell.length_a   1.000
_cell.length_b   1.000
_cell.length_c   1.000
_cell.angle_alpha   90.00
_cell.angle_beta   90.00
_cell.angle_gamma   90.00
#
_symmetry.space_group_name_H-M   'P 1'
#
loop_
_entity.id
_entity.type
_entity.pdbx_description
1 polymer ?
#
loop_
_entity_poly.entity_id
_entity_poly.type
_entity_poly.pdbx_seq_one_letter_code
_entity_poly.pdbx_strand_id
1 'polypeptide(L)'
;MLSPEAEIESLRAAVARQFSVYGVVVSPMALTFQVGVPPGGVDAPFDALRLELVPKDYIPTITQEKGETLVHVQRRPRPRFARTQVNLILLFVTILTTTFFGGAWNWMDYSGQPFLSAESIGFGSLFFTLPLLTILGSHEMGHYLVAKRYKVQASLPFFLPSVPPLGTFGAFISMRDPIPNRRALLDIGVSGPLVGFAIAIPVTLAGLALSAASPATGVTLAGQAQPSLLFRALSLFFPLPETLLSHPHPLAFAGWVGLFVTAINLLPAGQLDGGHVARALLGSRQLYLSWSAVLILFGLSLFYPGWFLFGFLIFILGVRHPPPLNDLTRLDPGRKLIGIAAVAILIVTFVPQPFVTVASERGLAFVATDGTPLPINQTIALGASILLTFGVNNTGPVKESVIVTAYDPNLNAFGFVTLFTSYQIGSVLTPVSNNSVTISLNSTQLAAFDLRVTAPSVWPTPLPRYVAFVVVARTIDGSVSAQLPVDLQVIP
;
A
#
# COMPACT_ATOMS: atom_id res chain seq x y z
N MET A 1 -14.72 -3.37 -52.33
CA MET A 1 -14.43 -4.61 -51.58
C MET A 1 -14.01 -5.65 -52.60
N LEU A 2 -12.92 -6.38 -52.36
CA LEU A 2 -12.53 -7.51 -53.21
C LEU A 2 -13.62 -8.60 -53.15
N SER A 3 -13.74 -9.42 -54.20
CA SER A 3 -14.53 -10.64 -54.10
C SER A 3 -13.88 -11.58 -53.06
N PRO A 4 -14.65 -12.48 -52.41
CA PRO A 4 -14.09 -13.43 -51.44
C PRO A 4 -12.92 -14.24 -52.00
N GLU A 5 -13.00 -14.63 -53.28
CA GLU A 5 -11.94 -15.35 -53.99
C GLU A 5 -10.68 -14.49 -54.19
N ALA A 6 -10.85 -13.23 -54.60
CA ALA A 6 -9.74 -12.30 -54.77
C ALA A 6 -9.08 -11.92 -53.44
N GLU A 7 -9.86 -11.87 -52.35
CA GLU A 7 -9.35 -11.68 -50.99
C GLU A 7 -8.48 -12.87 -50.56
N ILE A 8 -8.96 -14.10 -50.73
CA ILE A 8 -8.20 -15.32 -50.42
C ILE A 8 -6.90 -15.37 -51.23
N GLU A 9 -6.96 -15.09 -52.54
CA GLU A 9 -5.77 -15.12 -53.39
C GLU A 9 -4.77 -14.02 -53.00
N SER A 10 -5.25 -12.84 -52.62
CA SER A 10 -4.37 -11.76 -52.13
C SER A 10 -3.65 -12.14 -50.83
N LEU A 11 -4.33 -12.83 -49.92
CA LEU A 11 -3.76 -13.30 -48.66
C LEU A 11 -2.79 -14.45 -48.90
N ARG A 12 -3.14 -15.39 -49.80
CA ARG A 12 -2.26 -16.47 -50.23
C ARG A 12 -0.98 -15.92 -50.84
N ALA A 13 -1.07 -14.92 -51.73
CA ALA A 13 0.09 -14.27 -52.34
C ALA A 13 0.96 -13.52 -51.32
N ALA A 14 0.38 -12.95 -50.26
CA ALA A 14 1.14 -12.35 -49.16
C ALA A 14 1.91 -13.41 -48.36
N VAL A 15 1.27 -14.53 -47.99
CA VAL A 15 1.91 -15.62 -47.26
C VAL A 15 2.99 -16.30 -48.12
N ALA A 16 2.70 -16.57 -49.39
CA ALA A 16 3.60 -17.24 -50.32
C ALA A 16 4.89 -16.44 -50.62
N ARG A 17 4.86 -15.11 -50.45
CA ARG A 17 6.06 -14.26 -50.56
C ARG A 17 7.07 -14.48 -49.43
N GLN A 18 6.60 -14.95 -48.27
CA GLN A 18 7.42 -15.13 -47.07
C GLN A 18 7.66 -16.61 -46.73
N PHE A 19 6.75 -17.49 -47.15
CA PHE A 19 6.75 -18.91 -46.78
C PHE A 19 6.41 -19.81 -47.97
N SER A 20 6.98 -21.03 -47.99
CA SER A 20 6.59 -22.06 -48.97
C SER A 20 5.27 -22.71 -48.54
N VAL A 21 4.17 -22.27 -49.14
CA VAL A 21 2.82 -22.79 -48.86
C VAL A 21 2.58 -24.09 -49.63
N TYR A 22 2.25 -25.17 -48.92
CA TYR A 22 1.91 -26.47 -49.54
C TYR A 22 0.46 -26.92 -49.28
N GLY A 23 -0.25 -26.27 -48.36
CA GLY A 23 -1.66 -26.55 -48.09
C GLY A 23 -2.41 -25.31 -47.61
N VAL A 24 -3.71 -25.26 -47.90
CA VAL A 24 -4.61 -24.18 -47.45
C VAL A 24 -5.90 -24.80 -46.94
N VAL A 25 -6.27 -24.44 -45.71
CA VAL A 25 -7.53 -24.83 -45.07
C VAL A 25 -8.33 -23.56 -44.82
N VAL A 26 -9.49 -23.46 -45.46
CA VAL A 26 -10.42 -22.35 -45.29
C VAL A 26 -11.39 -22.69 -44.17
N SER A 27 -11.43 -21.86 -43.13
CA SER A 27 -12.45 -21.94 -42.10
C SER A 27 -13.30 -20.67 -42.08
N PRO A 28 -14.52 -20.69 -41.50
CA PRO A 28 -15.39 -19.51 -41.45
C PRO A 28 -14.77 -18.30 -40.73
N MET A 29 -13.78 -18.52 -39.85
CA MET A 29 -13.18 -17.47 -39.02
C MET A 29 -11.74 -17.13 -39.38
N ALA A 30 -11.02 -18.03 -40.07
CA ALA A 30 -9.61 -17.85 -40.41
C ALA A 30 -9.20 -18.65 -41.65
N LEU A 31 -8.22 -18.13 -42.38
CA LEU A 31 -7.49 -18.85 -43.43
C LEU A 31 -6.24 -19.46 -42.83
N THR A 32 -6.10 -20.78 -42.90
CA THR A 32 -4.93 -21.50 -42.36
C THR A 32 -4.07 -21.99 -43.49
N PHE A 33 -2.79 -21.61 -43.48
CA PHE A 33 -1.80 -22.00 -44.47
C PHE A 33 -0.80 -22.95 -43.83
N GLN A 34 -0.64 -24.14 -44.41
CA GLN A 34 0.43 -25.06 -44.05
C GLN A 34 1.71 -24.62 -44.78
N VAL A 35 2.75 -24.31 -44.01
CA VAL A 35 3.97 -23.69 -44.52
C VAL A 35 5.23 -24.46 -44.15
N GLY A 36 6.19 -24.47 -45.08
CA GLY A 36 7.55 -24.94 -44.81
C GLY A 36 8.34 -23.92 -43.99
N VAL A 37 9.20 -24.40 -43.08
CA VAL A 37 10.08 -23.55 -42.28
C VAL A 37 11.28 -23.12 -43.12
N PRO A 38 11.54 -21.81 -43.31
CA PRO A 38 12.71 -21.35 -44.03
C PRO A 38 14.02 -21.71 -43.31
N PRO A 39 15.14 -21.92 -44.02
CA PRO A 39 16.43 -22.27 -43.41
C PRO A 39 16.97 -21.21 -42.43
N GLY A 40 16.58 -19.94 -42.59
CA GLY A 40 16.89 -18.84 -41.67
C GLY A 40 15.96 -18.71 -40.47
N GLY A 41 15.00 -19.63 -40.29
CA GLY A 41 13.99 -19.59 -39.24
C GLY A 41 12.73 -18.80 -39.62
N VAL A 42 11.76 -18.79 -38.71
CA VAL A 42 10.41 -18.21 -38.92
C VAL A 42 10.31 -16.73 -38.55
N ASP A 43 11.22 -16.18 -37.75
CA ASP A 43 11.04 -14.87 -37.11
C ASP A 43 10.96 -13.70 -38.11
N ALA A 44 11.96 -13.55 -38.99
CA ALA A 44 12.02 -12.43 -39.94
C ALA A 44 10.94 -12.50 -41.05
N PRO A 45 10.70 -13.66 -41.69
CA PRO A 45 9.63 -13.79 -42.68
C PRO A 45 8.25 -13.54 -42.07
N PHE A 46 8.02 -13.99 -40.83
CA PHE A 46 6.76 -13.75 -40.14
C PHE A 46 6.55 -12.28 -39.79
N ASP A 47 7.58 -11.56 -39.31
CA ASP A 47 7.45 -10.14 -39.00
C ASP A 47 7.22 -9.30 -40.27
N ALA A 48 7.83 -9.66 -41.40
CA ALA A 48 7.56 -9.05 -42.69
C ALA A 48 6.09 -9.26 -43.13
N LEU A 49 5.57 -10.49 -42.99
CA LEU A 49 4.17 -10.80 -43.25
C LEU A 49 3.23 -9.98 -42.36
N ARG A 50 3.52 -9.89 -41.05
CA ARG A 50 2.75 -9.10 -40.08
C ARG A 50 2.70 -7.63 -40.46
N LEU A 51 3.85 -7.04 -40.80
CA LEU A 51 3.92 -5.62 -41.18
C LEU A 51 3.16 -5.32 -42.47
N GLU A 52 3.01 -6.29 -43.36
CA GLU A 52 2.19 -6.15 -44.56
C GLU A 52 0.67 -6.30 -44.30
N LEU A 53 0.30 -7.26 -43.45
CA LEU A 53 -1.11 -7.63 -43.24
C LEU A 53 -1.84 -6.78 -42.19
N VAL A 54 -1.14 -6.32 -41.15
CA VAL A 54 -1.76 -5.51 -40.08
C VAL A 54 -2.38 -4.19 -40.60
N PRO A 55 -1.75 -3.43 -41.52
CA PRO A 55 -2.36 -2.24 -42.12
C PRO A 55 -3.58 -2.54 -43.00
N LYS A 56 -3.74 -3.79 -43.45
CA LYS A 56 -4.86 -4.27 -44.28
C LYS A 56 -6.01 -4.86 -43.43
N ASP A 57 -5.99 -4.65 -42.12
CA ASP A 57 -6.94 -5.23 -41.15
C ASP A 57 -6.92 -6.78 -41.06
N TYR A 58 -5.75 -7.41 -41.29
CA TYR A 58 -5.54 -8.84 -41.04
C TYR A 58 -4.44 -9.07 -40.01
N ILE A 59 -4.62 -10.11 -39.19
CA ILE A 59 -3.67 -10.52 -38.17
C ILE A 59 -3.19 -11.94 -38.51
N PRO A 60 -1.92 -12.11 -38.93
CA PRO A 60 -1.31 -13.42 -39.04
C PRO A 60 -0.86 -13.92 -37.67
N THR A 61 -1.02 -15.22 -37.43
CA THR A 61 -0.51 -15.96 -36.26
C THR A 61 0.19 -17.21 -36.76
N ILE A 62 1.37 -17.53 -36.22
CA ILE A 62 2.11 -18.75 -36.57
C ILE A 62 2.20 -19.68 -35.34
N THR A 63 1.78 -20.92 -35.54
CA THR A 63 1.74 -21.98 -34.53
C THR A 63 2.41 -23.24 -35.09
N GLN A 64 2.76 -24.16 -34.19
CA GLN A 64 3.21 -25.49 -34.58
C GLN A 64 2.30 -26.52 -33.93
N GLU A 65 1.60 -27.30 -34.76
CA GLU A 65 0.63 -28.31 -34.33
C GLU A 65 1.02 -29.66 -34.92
N LYS A 66 1.19 -30.68 -34.05
CA LYS A 66 1.55 -32.06 -34.46
C LYS A 66 2.80 -32.15 -35.36
N GLY A 67 3.71 -31.17 -35.28
CA GLY A 67 4.93 -31.10 -36.08
C GLY A 67 4.83 -30.24 -37.34
N GLU A 68 3.63 -29.83 -37.75
CA GLU A 68 3.41 -28.93 -38.89
C GLU A 68 3.40 -27.46 -38.45
N THR A 69 3.95 -26.59 -39.29
CA THR A 69 3.92 -25.14 -39.06
C THR A 69 2.72 -24.55 -39.80
N LEU A 70 1.84 -23.89 -39.06
CA LEU A 70 0.60 -23.33 -39.56
C LEU A 70 0.65 -21.80 -39.43
N VAL A 71 0.25 -21.09 -40.49
CA VAL A 71 0.01 -19.65 -40.47
C VAL A 71 -1.48 -19.41 -40.57
N HIS A 72 -2.09 -18.95 -39.49
CA HIS A 72 -3.48 -18.55 -39.43
C HIS A 72 -3.60 -17.06 -39.73
N VAL A 73 -4.41 -16.69 -40.72
CA VAL A 73 -4.73 -15.30 -41.04
C VAL A 73 -6.20 -15.06 -40.74
N GLN A 74 -6.46 -14.15 -39.82
CA GLN A 74 -7.81 -13.77 -39.42
C GLN A 74 -8.03 -12.27 -39.59
N ARG A 75 -9.28 -11.86 -39.81
CA ARG A 75 -9.63 -10.43 -39.85
C ARG A 75 -9.46 -9.81 -38.46
N ARG A 76 -8.93 -8.61 -38.42
CA ARG A 76 -8.77 -7.82 -37.20
C ARG A 76 -10.14 -7.36 -36.69
N PRO A 77 -10.53 -7.69 -35.45
CA PRO A 77 -11.72 -7.11 -34.85
C PRO A 77 -11.58 -5.59 -34.80
N ARG A 78 -12.62 -4.83 -35.18
CA ARG A 78 -12.59 -3.36 -35.10
C ARG A 78 -12.53 -2.94 -33.63
N PRO A 79 -11.42 -2.38 -33.14
CA PRO A 79 -11.32 -2.02 -31.75
C PRO A 79 -12.11 -0.74 -31.45
N ARG A 80 -12.76 -0.67 -30.29
CA ARG A 80 -13.29 0.58 -29.73
C ARG A 80 -12.31 1.09 -28.68
N PHE A 81 -11.53 2.10 -29.02
CA PHE A 81 -10.60 2.72 -28.06
C PHE A 81 -11.24 3.93 -27.39
N ALA A 82 -10.95 4.11 -26.10
CA ALA A 82 -11.29 5.34 -25.40
C ALA A 82 -10.55 6.53 -26.02
N ARG A 83 -11.21 7.70 -26.05
CA ARG A 83 -10.63 8.95 -26.53
C ARG A 83 -9.58 9.45 -25.53
N THR A 84 -8.56 10.15 -26.03
CA THR A 84 -7.51 10.75 -25.19
C THR A 84 -8.03 11.68 -24.08
N GLN A 85 -9.20 12.29 -24.29
CA GLN A 85 -9.87 13.09 -23.25
C GLN A 85 -10.17 12.29 -21.98
N VAL A 86 -10.49 10.99 -22.11
CA VAL A 86 -10.75 10.12 -20.97
C VAL A 86 -9.48 9.97 -20.12
N ASN A 87 -8.31 9.81 -20.75
CA ASN A 87 -7.03 9.74 -20.06
C ASN A 87 -6.73 11.03 -19.27
N LEU A 88 -7.01 12.19 -19.85
CA LEU A 88 -6.79 13.49 -19.19
C LEU A 88 -7.74 13.71 -18.02
N ILE A 89 -9.02 13.37 -18.17
CA ILE A 89 -10.00 13.46 -17.08
C ILE A 89 -9.61 12.53 -15.94
N LEU A 90 -9.26 11.28 -16.26
CA LEU A 90 -8.82 10.30 -15.27
C LEU A 90 -7.54 10.72 -14.56
N LEU A 91 -6.57 11.30 -15.29
CA LEU A 91 -5.36 11.85 -14.69
C LEU A 91 -5.69 13.00 -13.72
N PHE A 92 -6.53 13.94 -14.13
CA PHE A 92 -6.93 15.05 -13.27
C PHE A 92 -7.64 14.59 -12.00
N VAL A 93 -8.60 13.66 -12.13
CA VAL A 93 -9.32 13.09 -10.99
C VAL A 93 -8.35 12.33 -10.09
N THR A 94 -7.42 11.57 -10.66
CA THR A 94 -6.42 10.82 -9.87
C THR A 94 -5.47 11.74 -9.13
N ILE A 95 -5.05 12.86 -9.72
CA ILE A 95 -4.26 13.87 -9.01
C ILE A 95 -5.04 14.39 -7.82
N LEU A 96 -6.32 14.73 -8.00
CA LEU A 96 -7.17 15.22 -6.92
C LEU A 96 -7.32 14.17 -5.81
N THR A 97 -7.70 12.93 -6.14
CA THR A 97 -7.89 11.88 -5.14
C THR A 97 -6.59 11.50 -4.44
N THR A 98 -5.47 11.45 -5.16
CA THR A 98 -4.15 11.17 -4.58
C THR A 98 -3.67 12.32 -3.70
N THR A 99 -3.90 13.58 -4.06
CA THR A 99 -3.58 14.74 -3.20
C THR A 99 -4.35 14.73 -1.89
N PHE A 100 -5.66 14.49 -1.91
CA PHE A 100 -6.44 14.51 -0.67
C PHE A 100 -6.32 13.19 0.10
N PHE A 101 -6.66 12.06 -0.51
CA PHE A 101 -6.75 10.78 0.21
C PHE A 101 -5.40 10.09 0.39
N GLY A 102 -4.43 10.37 -0.48
CA GLY A 102 -3.05 9.91 -0.32
C GLY A 102 -2.23 10.95 0.44
N GLY A 103 -1.83 12.03 -0.23
CA GLY A 103 -0.87 13.01 0.28
C GLY A 103 -1.29 13.69 1.57
N ALA A 104 -2.42 14.41 1.59
CA ALA A 104 -2.85 15.19 2.74
C ALA A 104 -3.16 14.30 3.96
N TRP A 105 -3.74 13.12 3.71
CA TRP A 105 -3.97 12.14 4.77
C TRP A 105 -2.66 11.63 5.38
N ASN A 106 -1.71 11.21 4.56
CA ASN A 106 -0.40 10.72 5.05
C ASN A 106 0.41 11.83 5.72
N TRP A 107 0.31 13.09 5.24
CA TRP A 107 0.98 14.21 5.91
C TRP A 107 0.35 14.53 7.26
N MET A 108 -0.99 14.50 7.38
CA MET A 108 -1.68 14.64 8.66
C MET A 108 -1.21 13.57 9.65
N ASP A 109 -1.17 12.31 9.22
CA ASP A 109 -0.73 11.18 10.05
C ASP A 109 0.72 11.35 10.54
N TYR A 110 1.59 11.86 9.66
CA TYR A 110 3.00 12.04 9.93
C TYR A 110 3.32 13.28 10.80
N SER A 111 2.69 14.43 10.51
CA SER A 111 3.00 15.72 11.15
C SER A 111 2.07 16.09 12.31
N GLY A 112 0.87 15.50 12.36
CA GLY A 112 -0.21 15.90 13.28
C GLY A 112 -0.99 17.15 12.86
N GLN A 113 -0.70 17.73 11.69
CA GLN A 113 -1.42 18.90 11.18
C GLN A 113 -2.83 18.54 10.68
N PRO A 114 -3.82 19.45 10.76
CA PRO A 114 -5.17 19.18 10.27
C PRO A 114 -5.19 18.75 8.80
N PHE A 115 -6.08 17.80 8.47
CA PHE A 115 -6.22 17.23 7.12
C PHE A 115 -6.33 18.28 6.00
N LEU A 116 -7.17 19.30 6.20
CA LEU A 116 -7.44 20.36 5.22
C LEU A 116 -6.49 21.56 5.35
N SER A 117 -5.41 21.45 6.11
CA SER A 117 -4.42 22.52 6.21
C SER A 117 -3.66 22.71 4.89
N ALA A 118 -3.23 23.95 4.62
CA ALA A 118 -2.38 24.25 3.47
C ALA A 118 -1.07 23.43 3.50
N GLU A 119 -0.57 23.14 4.70
CA GLU A 119 0.61 22.33 4.93
C GLU A 119 0.38 20.87 4.50
N SER A 120 -0.69 20.23 4.99
CA SER A 120 -1.02 18.84 4.64
C SER A 120 -1.25 18.66 3.15
N ILE A 121 -1.99 19.57 2.51
CA ILE A 121 -2.25 19.50 1.07
C ILE A 121 -0.95 19.77 0.28
N GLY A 122 -0.16 20.77 0.67
CA GLY A 122 1.07 21.16 -0.02
C GLY A 122 2.17 20.13 0.09
N PHE A 123 2.62 19.82 1.31
CA PHE A 123 3.69 18.86 1.55
C PHE A 123 3.24 17.42 1.28
N GLY A 124 1.99 17.07 1.56
CA GLY A 124 1.42 15.79 1.13
C GLY A 124 1.48 15.61 -0.39
N SER A 125 1.16 16.66 -1.16
CA SER A 125 1.30 16.60 -2.62
C SER A 125 2.75 16.48 -3.07
N LEU A 126 3.65 17.26 -2.47
CA LEU A 126 5.06 17.30 -2.82
C LEU A 126 5.78 15.98 -2.51
N PHE A 127 5.54 15.44 -1.32
CA PHE A 127 6.28 14.29 -0.81
C PHE A 127 5.59 12.96 -1.03
N PHE A 128 4.30 12.90 -1.33
CA PHE A 128 3.62 11.63 -1.61
C PHE A 128 3.03 11.59 -3.03
N THR A 129 2.14 12.53 -3.37
CA THR A 129 1.40 12.47 -4.65
C THR A 129 2.31 12.55 -5.87
N LEU A 130 3.19 13.55 -5.93
CA LEU A 130 4.09 13.74 -7.06
C LEU A 130 5.06 12.55 -7.24
N PRO A 131 5.75 12.07 -6.19
CA PRO A 131 6.59 10.88 -6.28
C PRO A 131 5.82 9.63 -6.70
N LEU A 132 4.66 9.35 -6.10
CA LEU A 132 3.88 8.16 -6.43
C LEU A 132 3.40 8.17 -7.89
N LEU A 133 2.83 9.28 -8.36
CA LEU A 133 2.40 9.42 -9.75
C LEU A 133 3.59 9.39 -10.74
N THR A 134 4.76 9.86 -10.32
CA THR A 134 5.98 9.76 -11.14
C THR A 134 6.42 8.31 -11.29
N ILE A 135 6.40 7.52 -10.21
CA ILE A 135 6.74 6.10 -10.25
C ILE A 135 5.76 5.35 -11.17
N LEU A 136 4.45 5.51 -10.93
CA LEU A 136 3.39 4.85 -11.71
C LEU A 136 3.41 5.29 -13.19
N GLY A 137 3.52 6.60 -13.43
CA GLY A 137 3.56 7.14 -14.78
C GLY A 137 4.80 6.68 -15.56
N SER A 138 5.95 6.61 -14.90
CA SER A 138 7.18 6.14 -15.55
C SER A 138 7.16 4.64 -15.81
N HIS A 139 6.56 3.84 -14.92
CA HIS A 139 6.27 2.42 -15.15
C HIS A 139 5.49 2.23 -16.46
N GLU A 140 4.34 2.89 -16.58
CA GLU A 140 3.51 2.79 -17.79
C GLU A 140 4.20 3.33 -19.04
N MET A 141 5.01 4.37 -18.88
CA MET A 141 5.81 4.91 -19.98
C MET A 141 6.90 3.92 -20.44
N GLY A 142 7.45 3.13 -19.53
CA GLY A 142 8.37 2.02 -19.84
C GLY A 142 7.73 0.99 -20.77
N HIS A 143 6.48 0.60 -20.52
CA HIS A 143 5.73 -0.25 -21.45
C HIS A 143 5.48 0.43 -22.79
N TYR A 144 4.99 1.67 -22.77
CA TYR A 144 4.64 2.42 -23.97
C TYR A 144 5.83 2.60 -24.93
N LEU A 145 7.01 2.97 -24.41
CA LEU A 145 8.21 3.19 -25.21
C LEU A 145 8.71 1.90 -25.87
N VAL A 146 8.66 0.77 -25.16
CA VAL A 146 9.09 -0.53 -25.71
C VAL A 146 8.06 -1.08 -26.68
N ALA A 147 6.76 -0.93 -26.41
CA ALA A 147 5.69 -1.27 -27.36
C ALA A 147 5.86 -0.50 -28.69
N LYS A 148 6.15 0.81 -28.61
CA LYS A 148 6.42 1.64 -29.78
C LYS A 148 7.65 1.16 -30.56
N ARG A 149 8.73 0.76 -29.87
CA ARG A 149 9.93 0.17 -30.52
C ARG A 149 9.59 -1.09 -31.31
N TYR A 150 8.66 -1.91 -30.82
CA TYR A 150 8.19 -3.12 -31.50
C TYR A 150 7.07 -2.88 -32.54
N LYS A 151 6.72 -1.62 -32.81
CA LYS A 151 5.61 -1.25 -33.71
C LYS A 151 4.28 -1.89 -33.26
N VAL A 152 4.05 -1.88 -31.96
CA VAL A 152 2.81 -2.32 -31.31
C VAL A 152 2.11 -1.08 -30.79
N GLN A 153 0.88 -0.83 -31.24
CA GLN A 153 0.11 0.30 -30.76
C GLN A 153 -0.33 0.08 -29.30
N ALA A 154 -0.12 1.10 -28.48
CA ALA A 154 -0.57 1.16 -27.08
C ALA A 154 -1.29 2.48 -26.83
N SER A 155 -2.19 2.51 -25.84
CA SER A 155 -2.77 3.77 -25.37
C SER A 155 -1.76 4.58 -24.55
N LEU A 156 -2.09 5.85 -24.31
CA LEU A 156 -1.49 6.57 -23.19
C LEU A 156 -1.96 5.94 -21.85
N PRO A 157 -1.24 6.19 -20.74
CA PRO A 157 -1.61 5.65 -19.44
C PRO A 157 -3.01 6.12 -19.00
N PHE A 158 -3.76 5.20 -18.41
CA PHE A 158 -4.99 5.48 -17.67
C PHE A 158 -4.67 5.44 -16.18
N PHE A 159 -4.67 6.60 -15.53
CA PHE A 159 -4.53 6.68 -14.08
C PHE A 159 -5.90 6.42 -13.44
N LEU A 160 -5.95 5.48 -12.50
CA LEU A 160 -7.20 5.08 -11.87
C LEU A 160 -7.32 5.77 -10.49
N PRO A 161 -8.31 6.65 -10.29
CA PRO A 161 -8.53 7.25 -8.99
C PRO A 161 -9.08 6.21 -8.02
N SER A 162 -8.73 6.34 -6.74
CA SER A 162 -9.34 5.52 -5.68
C SER A 162 -9.70 6.38 -4.48
N VAL A 163 -10.49 5.78 -3.59
CA VAL A 163 -10.71 6.27 -2.23
C VAL A 163 -9.51 5.86 -1.33
N PRO A 164 -9.45 6.27 -0.04
CA PRO A 164 -8.35 5.93 0.88
C PRO A 164 -7.98 4.43 0.87
N PRO A 165 -6.70 4.08 1.13
CA PRO A 165 -5.66 4.93 1.74
C PRO A 165 -4.65 5.58 0.77
N LEU A 166 -4.62 5.19 -0.51
CA LEU A 166 -3.59 5.67 -1.46
C LEU A 166 -4.09 6.80 -2.38
N GLY A 167 -5.40 6.90 -2.60
CA GLY A 167 -6.00 7.83 -3.55
C GLY A 167 -5.83 7.44 -5.04
N THR A 168 -5.19 6.31 -5.33
CA THR A 168 -5.12 5.71 -6.67
C THR A 168 -5.10 4.17 -6.60
N PHE A 169 -5.70 3.52 -7.61
CA PHE A 169 -5.56 2.07 -7.85
C PHE A 169 -4.34 1.74 -8.73
N GLY A 170 -3.54 2.74 -9.10
CA GLY A 170 -2.43 2.61 -10.03
C GLY A 170 -2.74 3.23 -11.38
N ALA A 171 -1.95 2.84 -12.37
CA ALA A 171 -2.15 3.20 -13.76
C ALA A 171 -2.01 1.94 -14.63
N PHE A 172 -2.56 1.98 -15.84
CA PHE A 172 -2.33 0.92 -16.83
C PHE A 172 -2.38 1.47 -18.26
N ILE A 173 -1.64 0.84 -19.18
CA ILE A 173 -1.83 1.02 -20.62
C ILE A 173 -2.69 -0.09 -21.22
N SER A 174 -3.44 0.25 -22.26
CA SER A 174 -4.18 -0.72 -23.07
C SER A 174 -3.40 -1.03 -24.34
N MET A 175 -3.02 -2.30 -24.50
CA MET A 175 -2.41 -2.81 -25.73
C MET A 175 -3.47 -2.92 -26.83
N ARG A 176 -3.23 -2.25 -27.96
CA ARG A 176 -4.19 -2.12 -29.07
C ARG A 176 -3.96 -3.12 -30.20
N ASP A 177 -2.71 -3.58 -30.31
CA ASP A 177 -2.27 -4.60 -31.25
C ASP A 177 -1.84 -5.86 -30.48
N PRO A 178 -2.02 -7.06 -31.05
CA PRO A 178 -1.44 -8.28 -30.51
C PRO A 178 0.10 -8.23 -30.51
N ILE A 179 0.71 -8.89 -29.52
CA ILE A 179 2.16 -8.86 -29.35
C ILE A 179 2.84 -9.78 -30.39
N PRO A 180 3.87 -9.30 -31.13
CA PRO A 180 4.42 -10.01 -32.29
C PRO A 180 5.06 -11.37 -31.99
N ASN A 181 5.84 -11.46 -30.91
CA ASN A 181 6.62 -12.66 -30.61
C ASN A 181 6.99 -12.73 -29.12
N ARG A 182 7.56 -13.86 -28.68
CA ARG A 182 7.99 -14.05 -27.28
C ARG A 182 9.04 -13.05 -26.79
N ARG A 183 9.92 -12.55 -27.67
CA ARG A 183 10.93 -11.54 -27.31
C ARG A 183 10.28 -10.20 -26.98
N ALA A 184 9.38 -9.73 -27.85
CA ALA A 184 8.59 -8.52 -27.62
C ALA A 184 7.70 -8.67 -26.37
N LEU A 185 7.14 -9.86 -26.14
CA LEU A 185 6.33 -10.14 -24.96
C LEU A 185 7.11 -9.96 -23.65
N LEU A 186 8.32 -10.52 -23.58
CA LEU A 186 9.20 -10.33 -22.43
C LEU A 186 9.61 -8.86 -22.28
N ASP A 187 10.13 -8.26 -23.36
CA ASP A 187 10.71 -6.92 -23.31
C ASP A 187 9.66 -5.87 -22.92
N ILE A 188 8.43 -5.99 -23.44
CA ILE A 188 7.32 -5.11 -23.05
C ILE A 188 6.89 -5.42 -21.62
N GLY A 189 6.72 -6.69 -21.25
CA GLY A 189 6.27 -7.06 -19.90
C GLY A 189 7.23 -6.61 -18.79
N VAL A 190 8.54 -6.65 -19.04
CA VAL A 190 9.54 -6.30 -18.01
C VAL A 190 9.89 -4.81 -17.96
N SER A 191 9.66 -4.06 -19.04
CA SER A 191 10.14 -2.68 -19.13
C SER A 191 9.46 -1.73 -18.16
N GLY A 192 8.15 -1.86 -17.93
CA GLY A 192 7.45 -1.05 -16.94
C GLY A 192 7.96 -1.29 -15.52
N PRO A 193 7.92 -2.54 -15.01
CA PRO A 193 8.43 -2.86 -13.68
C PRO A 193 9.87 -2.40 -13.45
N LEU A 194 10.77 -2.55 -14.44
CA LEU A 194 12.16 -2.12 -14.30
C LEU A 194 12.29 -0.59 -14.18
N VAL A 195 11.54 0.17 -14.98
CA VAL A 195 11.56 1.64 -14.93
C VAL A 195 10.94 2.15 -13.64
N GLY A 196 9.78 1.61 -13.24
CA GLY A 196 9.12 1.94 -11.98
C GLY A 196 10.02 1.64 -10.78
N PHE A 197 10.63 0.45 -10.75
CA PHE A 197 11.60 0.02 -9.75
C PHE A 197 12.81 0.96 -9.64
N ALA A 198 13.41 1.32 -10.79
CA ALA A 198 14.58 2.19 -10.84
C ALA A 198 14.31 3.59 -10.26
N ILE A 199 13.08 4.10 -10.39
CA ILE A 199 12.65 5.39 -9.83
C ILE A 199 12.23 5.25 -8.36
N ALA A 200 11.62 4.13 -7.98
CA ALA A 200 11.21 3.88 -6.60
C ALA A 200 12.41 3.81 -5.63
N ILE A 201 13.58 3.31 -6.07
CA ILE A 201 14.79 3.24 -5.24
C ILE A 201 15.26 4.62 -4.73
N PRO A 202 15.59 5.61 -5.59
CA PRO A 202 16.04 6.91 -5.12
C PRO A 202 14.97 7.66 -4.33
N VAL A 203 13.68 7.52 -4.69
CA VAL A 203 12.56 8.08 -3.92
C VAL A 203 12.53 7.48 -2.51
N THR A 204 12.68 6.16 -2.39
CA THR A 204 12.73 5.46 -1.09
C THR A 204 13.92 5.92 -0.26
N LEU A 205 15.13 6.00 -0.84
CA LEU A 205 16.34 6.46 -0.15
C LEU A 205 16.21 7.90 0.34
N ALA A 206 15.70 8.80 -0.51
CA ALA A 206 15.45 10.20 -0.12
C ALA A 206 14.42 10.29 1.01
N GLY A 207 13.36 9.49 0.95
CA GLY A 207 12.36 9.44 2.01
C GLY A 207 12.89 8.87 3.32
N LEU A 208 13.76 7.86 3.28
CA LEU A 208 14.40 7.28 4.46
C LEU A 208 15.35 8.30 5.11
N ALA A 209 16.09 9.06 4.31
CA ALA A 209 16.91 10.17 4.79
C ALA A 209 16.08 11.23 5.52
N LEU A 210 14.93 11.61 4.95
CA LEU A 210 14.00 12.56 5.58
C LEU A 210 13.38 12.00 6.86
N SER A 211 13.08 10.69 6.89
CA SER A 211 12.56 10.01 8.09
C SER A 211 13.56 10.04 9.24
N ALA A 212 14.86 9.99 8.94
CA ALA A 212 15.93 10.08 9.94
C ALA A 212 16.14 11.52 10.43
N ALA A 213 16.02 12.50 9.52
CA ALA A 213 16.19 13.92 9.85
C ALA A 213 15.00 14.50 10.62
N SER A 214 13.79 14.06 10.29
CA SER A 214 12.54 14.52 10.88
C SER A 214 11.72 13.29 11.28
N PRO A 215 11.75 12.85 12.54
CA PRO A 215 10.89 11.77 13.01
C PRO A 215 9.41 12.19 13.00
N ALA A 216 8.51 11.23 12.75
CA ALA A 216 7.07 11.46 12.78
C ALA A 216 6.63 11.97 14.17
N THR A 217 5.75 12.98 14.19
CA THR A 217 5.19 13.59 15.41
C THR A 217 3.69 13.37 15.55
N GLY A 218 3.03 12.93 14.48
CA GLY A 218 1.60 12.65 14.46
C GLY A 218 1.24 11.30 15.07
N VAL A 219 -0.07 11.05 15.15
CA VAL A 219 -0.65 9.81 15.68
C VAL A 219 -0.99 8.92 14.50
N THR A 220 -0.52 7.69 14.52
CA THR A 220 -0.89 6.67 13.54
C THR A 220 -2.40 6.39 13.57
N LEU A 221 -3.12 6.86 12.57
CA LEU A 221 -4.54 6.61 12.33
C LEU A 221 -4.75 5.50 11.30
N ALA A 222 -3.72 5.12 10.52
CA ALA A 222 -3.75 4.09 9.50
C ALA A 222 -2.89 2.87 9.86
N GLY A 223 -3.22 1.69 9.33
CA GLY A 223 -2.42 0.47 9.54
C GLY A 223 -0.95 0.67 9.14
N GLN A 224 -0.03 0.09 9.90
CA GLN A 224 1.41 0.26 9.70
C GLN A 224 1.89 -0.52 8.48
N ALA A 225 2.57 0.16 7.56
CA ALA A 225 3.14 -0.47 6.38
C ALA A 225 4.34 -1.35 6.78
N GLN A 226 4.35 -2.61 6.36
CA GLN A 226 5.44 -3.53 6.66
C GLN A 226 6.53 -3.44 5.59
N PRO A 227 7.81 -3.26 5.96
CA PRO A 227 8.88 -3.08 4.99
C PRO A 227 9.21 -4.39 4.27
N SER A 228 9.35 -4.34 2.95
CA SER A 228 9.86 -5.45 2.13
C SER A 228 11.34 -5.74 2.41
N LEU A 229 11.85 -6.87 1.93
CA LEU A 229 13.27 -7.22 2.08
C LEU A 229 14.18 -6.12 1.50
N LEU A 230 13.83 -5.59 0.32
CA LEU A 230 14.57 -4.49 -0.27
C LEU A 230 14.43 -3.20 0.55
N PHE A 231 13.24 -2.86 1.01
CA PHE A 231 13.06 -1.64 1.82
C PHE A 231 13.91 -1.70 3.09
N ARG A 232 13.94 -2.85 3.77
CA ARG A 232 14.82 -3.10 4.94
C ARG A 232 16.30 -3.00 4.58
N ALA A 233 16.70 -3.50 3.41
CA ALA A 233 18.08 -3.37 2.94
C ALA A 233 18.45 -1.90 2.67
N LEU A 234 17.53 -1.12 2.06
CA LEU A 234 17.73 0.31 1.82
C LEU A 234 17.74 1.13 3.11
N SER A 235 17.03 0.71 4.15
CA SER A 235 17.12 1.38 5.45
C SER A 235 18.46 1.20 6.15
N LEU A 236 19.32 0.25 5.74
CA LEU A 236 20.66 0.10 6.32
C LEU A 236 21.57 1.33 6.08
N PHE A 237 21.25 2.16 5.09
CA PHE A 237 21.97 3.41 4.84
C PHE A 237 21.62 4.52 5.86
N PHE A 238 20.56 4.35 6.66
CA PHE A 238 20.08 5.34 7.63
C PHE A 238 19.71 4.64 8.95
N PRO A 239 20.43 4.88 10.06
CA PRO A 239 20.13 4.22 11.34
C PRO A 239 18.78 4.72 11.89
N LEU A 240 17.72 3.95 11.69
CA LEU A 240 16.35 4.25 12.11
C LEU A 240 15.86 3.20 13.12
N PRO A 241 15.23 3.61 14.24
CA PRO A 241 14.46 2.71 15.09
C PRO A 241 13.35 2.01 14.29
N GLU A 242 13.00 0.77 14.66
CA GLU A 242 11.96 0.00 13.95
C GLU A 242 10.61 0.73 13.88
N THR A 243 10.29 1.54 14.87
CA THR A 243 9.06 2.35 14.93
C THR A 243 8.95 3.38 13.81
N LEU A 244 10.08 3.93 13.33
CA LEU A 244 10.12 4.88 12.21
C LEU A 244 10.17 4.16 10.85
N LEU A 245 10.50 2.87 10.82
CA LEU A 245 10.38 2.06 9.60
C LEU A 245 8.93 1.72 9.28
N SER A 246 8.11 1.56 10.33
CA SER A 246 6.66 1.38 10.21
C SER A 246 5.89 2.68 9.99
N HIS A 247 6.48 3.83 10.34
CA HIS A 247 5.95 5.19 10.13
C HIS A 247 6.95 6.10 9.44
N PRO A 248 7.33 5.78 8.19
CA PRO A 248 8.30 6.58 7.48
C PRO A 248 7.70 7.91 7.01
N HIS A 249 8.57 8.85 6.67
CA HIS A 249 8.20 10.08 5.97
C HIS A 249 7.35 9.74 4.72
N PRO A 250 6.34 10.54 4.36
CA PRO A 250 5.44 10.25 3.23
C PRO A 250 6.16 9.97 1.89
N LEU A 251 7.35 10.56 1.69
CA LEU A 251 8.24 10.25 0.56
C LEU A 251 8.75 8.81 0.55
N ALA A 252 9.17 8.28 1.70
CA ALA A 252 9.57 6.89 1.81
C ALA A 252 8.37 5.96 1.68
N PHE A 253 7.21 6.36 2.20
CA PHE A 253 5.98 5.60 2.00
C PHE A 253 5.57 5.55 0.52
N ALA A 254 5.67 6.65 -0.25
CA ALA A 254 5.44 6.63 -1.69
C ALA A 254 6.41 5.68 -2.43
N GLY A 255 7.68 5.67 -2.02
CA GLY A 255 8.67 4.71 -2.51
C GLY A 255 8.29 3.25 -2.19
N TRP A 256 7.87 2.98 -0.95
CA TRP A 256 7.35 1.68 -0.53
C TRP A 256 6.15 1.23 -1.38
N VAL A 257 5.17 2.11 -1.59
CA VAL A 257 4.00 1.83 -2.45
C VAL A 257 4.45 1.51 -3.87
N GLY A 258 5.41 2.27 -4.42
CA GLY A 258 5.98 2.00 -5.73
C GLY A 258 6.63 0.61 -5.86
N LEU A 259 7.43 0.22 -4.86
CA LEU A 259 8.04 -1.11 -4.78
C LEU A 259 6.96 -2.21 -4.65
N PHE A 260 5.92 -1.95 -3.87
CA PHE A 260 4.80 -2.88 -3.66
C PHE A 260 3.97 -3.08 -4.93
N VAL A 261 3.61 -1.99 -5.64
CA VAL A 261 2.91 -2.06 -6.93
C VAL A 261 3.75 -2.80 -7.96
N THR A 262 5.06 -2.56 -8.00
CA THR A 262 6.00 -3.31 -8.84
C THR A 262 5.93 -4.81 -8.54
N ALA A 263 5.88 -5.19 -7.26
CA ALA A 263 5.75 -6.59 -6.84
C ALA A 263 4.43 -7.21 -7.34
N ILE A 264 3.30 -6.52 -7.16
CA ILE A 264 2.00 -7.01 -7.63
C ILE A 264 2.01 -7.20 -9.15
N ASN A 265 2.52 -6.21 -9.89
CA ASN A 265 2.58 -6.30 -11.35
C ASN A 265 3.49 -7.44 -11.83
N LEU A 266 4.56 -7.77 -11.09
CA LEU A 266 5.44 -8.90 -11.41
C LEU A 266 4.92 -10.27 -10.95
N LEU A 267 3.75 -10.36 -10.31
CA LEU A 267 3.14 -11.65 -10.04
C LEU A 267 2.90 -12.42 -11.34
N PRO A 268 3.24 -13.72 -11.41
CA PRO A 268 3.19 -14.49 -12.64
C PRO A 268 1.77 -14.97 -12.99
N ALA A 269 0.80 -14.05 -12.96
CA ALA A 269 -0.63 -14.37 -13.05
C ALA A 269 -1.39 -13.51 -14.07
N GLY A 270 -2.28 -14.18 -14.82
CA GLY A 270 -3.18 -13.53 -15.78
C GLY A 270 -2.48 -12.62 -16.80
N GLN A 271 -2.98 -11.39 -16.92
CA GLN A 271 -2.48 -10.33 -17.81
C GLN A 271 -1.59 -9.31 -17.09
N LEU A 272 -1.12 -9.62 -15.87
CA LEU A 272 -0.13 -8.78 -15.19
C LEU A 272 1.22 -8.85 -15.94
N ASP A 273 2.09 -7.88 -15.70
CA ASP A 273 3.44 -7.80 -16.29
C ASP A 273 4.26 -9.09 -16.07
N GLY A 274 4.18 -9.66 -14.87
CA GLY A 274 4.78 -10.95 -14.52
C GLY A 274 4.16 -12.12 -15.30
N GLY A 275 2.88 -12.02 -15.67
CA GLY A 275 2.22 -12.96 -16.57
C GLY A 275 2.82 -12.93 -17.98
N HIS A 276 3.10 -11.75 -18.53
CA HIS A 276 3.83 -11.59 -19.80
C HIS A 276 5.24 -12.21 -19.72
N VAL A 277 5.98 -11.92 -18.65
CA VAL A 277 7.33 -12.46 -18.40
C VAL A 277 7.30 -13.99 -18.29
N ALA A 278 6.41 -14.53 -17.45
CA ALA A 278 6.23 -15.96 -17.27
C ALA A 278 5.84 -16.66 -18.57
N ARG A 279 4.94 -16.06 -19.36
CA ARG A 279 4.50 -16.60 -20.65
C ARG A 279 5.63 -16.62 -21.67
N ALA A 280 6.46 -15.58 -21.71
CA ALA A 280 7.62 -15.53 -22.59
C ALA A 280 8.67 -16.60 -22.23
N LEU A 281 8.94 -16.80 -20.93
CA LEU A 281 9.95 -17.75 -20.45
C LEU A 281 9.48 -19.21 -20.56
N LEU A 282 8.24 -19.51 -20.16
CA LEU A 282 7.73 -20.87 -19.97
C LEU A 282 6.75 -21.33 -21.05
N GLY A 283 6.31 -20.44 -21.94
CA GLY A 283 5.28 -20.75 -22.94
C GLY A 283 3.96 -21.16 -22.29
N SER A 284 3.34 -22.24 -22.79
CA SER A 284 2.07 -22.77 -22.27
C SER A 284 2.10 -23.19 -20.81
N ARG A 285 3.28 -23.48 -20.25
CA ARG A 285 3.43 -23.87 -18.84
C ARG A 285 3.20 -22.71 -17.86
N GLN A 286 3.16 -21.46 -18.33
CA GLN A 286 2.80 -20.29 -17.50
C GLN A 286 1.45 -20.47 -16.79
N LEU A 287 0.52 -21.24 -17.36
CA LEU A 287 -0.77 -21.50 -16.75
C LEU A 287 -0.65 -22.13 -15.35
N TYR A 288 0.28 -23.07 -15.16
CA TYR A 288 0.50 -23.70 -13.86
C TYR A 288 1.03 -22.70 -12.84
N LEU A 289 1.92 -21.81 -13.27
CA LEU A 289 2.48 -20.78 -12.41
C LEU A 289 1.43 -19.72 -12.02
N SER A 290 0.55 -19.35 -12.96
CA SER A 290 -0.57 -18.44 -12.73
C SER A 290 -1.57 -18.99 -11.71
N TRP A 291 -1.95 -20.27 -11.83
CA TRP A 291 -2.77 -20.94 -10.83
C TRP A 291 -2.09 -21.02 -9.46
N SER A 292 -0.79 -21.31 -9.44
CA SER A 292 0.00 -21.36 -8.20
C SER A 292 0.00 -19.99 -7.51
N ALA A 293 0.19 -18.91 -8.26
CA ALA A 293 0.14 -17.54 -7.73
C ALA A 293 -1.24 -17.22 -7.15
N VAL A 294 -2.34 -17.54 -7.83
CA VAL A 294 -3.71 -17.32 -7.32
C VAL A 294 -3.95 -18.11 -6.03
N LEU A 295 -3.54 -19.38 -5.98
CA LEU A 295 -3.68 -20.20 -4.76
C LEU A 295 -2.85 -19.64 -3.60
N ILE A 296 -1.62 -19.16 -3.87
CA ILE A 296 -0.78 -18.51 -2.86
C ILE A 296 -1.46 -17.23 -2.34
N LEU A 297 -2.04 -16.40 -3.21
CA LEU A 297 -2.76 -15.19 -2.79
C LEU A 297 -3.96 -15.52 -1.89
N PHE A 298 -4.72 -16.58 -2.20
CA PHE A 298 -5.78 -17.04 -1.31
C PHE A 298 -5.26 -17.62 0.01
N GLY A 299 -4.11 -18.30 0.01
CA GLY A 299 -3.44 -18.70 1.26
C GLY A 299 -3.01 -17.50 2.10
N LEU A 300 -2.44 -16.48 1.45
CA LEU A 300 -2.01 -15.24 2.10
C LEU A 300 -3.18 -14.39 2.60
N SER A 301 -4.41 -14.61 2.09
CA SER A 301 -5.58 -13.87 2.58
C SER A 301 -5.95 -14.19 4.03
N LEU A 302 -5.42 -15.31 4.57
CA LEU A 302 -5.51 -15.63 6.00
C LEU A 302 -4.75 -14.63 6.88
N PHE A 303 -3.70 -13.99 6.35
CA PHE A 303 -2.88 -13.00 7.06
C PHE A 303 -3.27 -11.56 6.70
N TYR A 304 -3.65 -11.33 5.45
CA TYR A 304 -4.09 -10.01 4.98
C TYR A 304 -5.26 -10.14 4.00
N PRO A 305 -6.49 -9.76 4.41
CA PRO A 305 -7.71 -9.94 3.60
C PRO A 305 -7.65 -9.31 2.21
N GLY A 306 -6.83 -8.25 2.01
CA GLY A 306 -6.66 -7.64 0.70
C GLY A 306 -6.12 -8.59 -0.37
N TRP A 307 -5.39 -9.65 0.00
CA TRP A 307 -4.93 -10.65 -0.97
C TRP A 307 -6.06 -11.50 -1.55
N PHE A 308 -7.17 -11.66 -0.82
CA PHE A 308 -8.36 -12.31 -1.37
C PHE A 308 -8.90 -11.51 -2.55
N LEU A 309 -9.00 -10.18 -2.40
CA LEU A 309 -9.48 -9.29 -3.46
C LEU A 309 -8.61 -9.39 -4.71
N PHE A 310 -7.28 -9.34 -4.56
CA PHE A 310 -6.37 -9.48 -5.70
C PHE A 310 -6.43 -10.87 -6.34
N GLY A 311 -6.43 -11.95 -5.54
CA GLY A 311 -6.58 -13.31 -6.05
C GLY A 311 -7.89 -13.52 -6.81
N PHE A 312 -9.00 -12.97 -6.29
CA PHE A 312 -10.32 -13.01 -6.91
C PHE A 312 -10.37 -12.19 -8.22
N LEU A 313 -9.78 -11.00 -8.23
CA LEU A 313 -9.70 -10.15 -9.42
C LEU A 313 -8.94 -10.85 -10.56
N ILE A 314 -7.78 -11.43 -10.25
CA ILE A 314 -6.97 -12.20 -11.21
C ILE A 314 -7.74 -13.42 -11.72
N PHE A 315 -8.46 -14.11 -10.83
CA PHE A 315 -9.28 -15.27 -11.19
C PHE A 315 -10.37 -14.89 -12.21
N ILE A 316 -11.09 -13.78 -12.00
CA ILE A 316 -12.15 -13.30 -12.91
C ILE A 316 -11.57 -12.80 -14.24
N LEU A 317 -10.50 -12.01 -14.20
CA LEU A 317 -9.84 -11.48 -15.41
C LEU A 317 -9.24 -12.59 -16.29
N GLY A 318 -8.99 -13.76 -15.69
CA GLY A 318 -8.53 -14.95 -16.37
C GLY A 318 -7.05 -15.21 -16.12
N VAL A 319 -6.77 -16.43 -15.67
CA VAL A 319 -5.41 -16.91 -15.34
C VAL A 319 -4.54 -17.20 -16.56
N ARG A 320 -5.14 -17.33 -17.75
CA ARG A 320 -4.43 -17.65 -19.00
C ARG A 320 -3.97 -16.38 -19.68
N HIS A 321 -2.67 -16.31 -19.97
CA HIS A 321 -2.14 -15.26 -20.82
C HIS A 321 -2.35 -15.60 -22.32
N PRO A 322 -2.84 -14.66 -23.15
CA PRO A 322 -3.00 -14.90 -24.59
C PRO A 322 -1.63 -15.19 -25.26
N PRO A 323 -1.57 -16.10 -26.25
CA PRO A 323 -0.32 -16.37 -26.96
C PRO A 323 0.09 -15.18 -27.84
N PRO A 324 1.41 -14.94 -28.03
CA PRO A 324 1.88 -13.98 -29.02
C PRO A 324 1.61 -14.49 -30.45
N LEU A 325 1.69 -13.59 -31.44
CA LEU A 325 1.46 -13.94 -32.84
C LEU A 325 2.45 -14.99 -33.37
N ASN A 326 3.71 -14.93 -32.93
CA ASN A 326 4.71 -15.98 -33.13
C ASN A 326 5.11 -16.59 -31.79
N ASP A 327 4.59 -17.79 -31.52
CA ASP A 327 4.88 -18.54 -30.30
C ASP A 327 6.11 -19.48 -30.43
N LEU A 328 6.73 -19.53 -31.61
CA LEU A 328 7.91 -20.37 -31.90
C LEU A 328 9.23 -19.66 -31.60
N THR A 329 9.23 -18.32 -31.53
CA THR A 329 10.42 -17.52 -31.27
C THR A 329 11.08 -17.91 -29.95
N ARG A 330 12.39 -18.20 -30.00
CA ARG A 330 13.20 -18.50 -28.81
C ARG A 330 13.79 -17.22 -28.21
N LEU A 331 13.83 -17.19 -26.88
CA LEU A 331 14.53 -16.14 -26.12
C LEU A 331 16.04 -16.37 -26.12
N ASP A 332 16.80 -15.32 -26.37
CA ASP A 332 18.26 -15.30 -26.20
C ASP A 332 18.65 -15.33 -24.71
N PRO A 333 19.92 -15.67 -24.39
CA PRO A 333 20.38 -15.75 -23.01
C PRO A 333 20.24 -14.44 -22.21
N GLY A 334 20.45 -13.28 -22.84
CA GLY A 334 20.33 -11.98 -22.19
C GLY A 334 18.90 -11.70 -21.73
N ARG A 335 17.92 -11.98 -22.60
CA ARG A 335 16.49 -11.91 -22.25
C ARG A 335 16.10 -12.86 -21.13
N LYS A 336 16.63 -14.09 -21.13
CA LYS A 336 16.39 -15.01 -20.01
C LYS A 336 16.90 -14.43 -18.69
N LEU A 337 18.09 -13.82 -18.68
CA LEU A 337 18.64 -13.17 -17.50
C LEU A 337 17.77 -12.01 -17.01
N ILE A 338 17.25 -11.18 -17.92
CA ILE A 338 16.32 -10.09 -17.59
C ILE A 338 15.03 -10.65 -16.96
N GLY A 339 14.49 -11.75 -17.50
CA GLY A 339 13.34 -12.43 -16.91
C GLY A 339 13.60 -12.98 -15.50
N ILE A 340 14.81 -13.52 -15.26
CA ILE A 340 15.23 -13.96 -13.92
C ILE A 340 15.38 -12.77 -12.97
N ALA A 341 15.94 -11.65 -13.44
CA ALA A 341 16.05 -10.43 -12.65
C ALA A 341 14.68 -9.89 -12.24
N ALA A 342 13.67 -9.98 -13.12
CA ALA A 342 12.29 -9.63 -12.79
C ALA A 342 11.71 -10.50 -11.65
N VAL A 343 11.98 -11.81 -11.67
CA VAL A 343 11.59 -12.71 -10.57
C VAL A 343 12.33 -12.36 -9.28
N ALA A 344 13.62 -12.00 -9.35
CA ALA A 344 14.36 -11.55 -8.18
C ALA A 344 13.78 -10.25 -7.59
N ILE A 345 13.40 -9.29 -8.44
CA ILE A 345 12.72 -8.05 -8.03
C ILE A 345 11.43 -8.38 -7.30
N LEU A 346 10.58 -9.25 -7.87
CA LEU A 346 9.36 -9.71 -7.20
C LEU A 346 9.66 -10.24 -5.79
N ILE A 347 10.65 -11.12 -5.64
CA ILE A 347 10.97 -11.72 -4.34
C ILE A 347 11.41 -10.66 -3.32
N VAL A 348 12.24 -9.70 -3.71
CA VAL A 348 12.77 -8.70 -2.76
C VAL A 348 11.78 -7.57 -2.46
N THR A 349 10.82 -7.29 -3.34
CA THR A 349 9.82 -6.23 -3.13
C THR A 349 8.48 -6.74 -2.61
N PHE A 350 8.15 -8.02 -2.76
CA PHE A 350 6.88 -8.58 -2.29
C PHE A 350 6.78 -8.56 -0.76
N VAL A 351 5.61 -8.15 -0.25
CA VAL A 351 5.32 -8.06 1.19
C VAL A 351 4.12 -8.96 1.50
N PRO A 352 4.30 -10.12 2.15
CA PRO A 352 3.19 -11.04 2.43
C PRO A 352 2.06 -10.44 3.28
N GLN A 353 2.39 -9.53 4.19
CA GLN A 353 1.42 -8.82 5.03
C GLN A 353 1.70 -7.32 4.91
N PRO A 354 1.13 -6.63 3.90
CA PRO A 354 1.49 -5.25 3.56
C PRO A 354 1.18 -4.27 4.69
N PHE A 355 0.06 -4.47 5.38
CA PHE A 355 -0.40 -3.62 6.48
C PHE A 355 -0.73 -4.47 7.70
N VAL A 356 -0.35 -3.96 8.87
CA VAL A 356 -0.78 -4.49 10.16
C VAL A 356 -1.61 -3.44 10.89
N THR A 357 -2.77 -3.83 11.39
CA THR A 357 -3.53 -2.99 12.30
C THR A 357 -2.86 -3.07 13.66
N VAL A 358 -2.13 -2.03 14.04
CA VAL A 358 -1.69 -1.89 15.42
C VAL A 358 -2.87 -1.30 16.16
N ALA A 359 -3.48 -2.09 17.05
CA ALA A 359 -4.38 -1.51 18.03
C ALA A 359 -3.56 -0.45 18.76
N SER A 360 -4.01 0.80 18.73
CA SER A 360 -3.52 1.79 19.69
C SER A 360 -3.91 1.23 21.06
N GLU A 361 -3.02 0.44 21.69
CA GLU A 361 -3.17 0.03 23.08
C GLU A 361 -3.09 1.32 23.89
N ARG A 362 -4.21 2.02 23.96
CA ARG A 362 -4.42 3.15 24.83
C ARG A 362 -4.48 2.56 26.22
N GLY A 363 -3.56 2.98 27.07
CA GLY A 363 -3.52 2.53 28.45
C GLY A 363 -3.08 3.68 29.33
N LEU A 364 -3.73 3.79 30.48
CA LEU A 364 -3.36 4.70 31.54
C LEU A 364 -3.04 3.82 32.74
N ALA A 365 -1.98 4.13 33.45
CA ALA A 365 -1.71 3.51 34.73
C ALA A 365 -1.32 4.56 35.77
N PHE A 366 -1.73 4.29 37.00
CA PHE A 366 -1.24 5.03 38.14
C PHE A 366 0.10 4.43 38.58
N VAL A 367 1.07 5.29 38.86
CA VAL A 367 2.41 4.91 39.29
C VAL A 367 2.69 5.58 40.63
N ALA A 368 3.29 4.84 41.55
CA ALA A 368 3.75 5.39 42.82
C ALA A 368 4.81 6.47 42.56
N THR A 369 4.64 7.64 43.17
CA THR A 369 5.68 8.66 43.28
C THR A 369 6.47 8.46 44.56
N ASP A 370 7.74 8.87 44.58
CA ASP A 370 8.68 8.65 45.69
C ASP A 370 8.02 8.92 47.06
N GLY A 371 7.88 7.87 47.87
CA GLY A 371 7.32 7.95 49.23
C GLY A 371 5.83 7.62 49.39
N THR A 372 5.08 7.35 48.31
CA THR A 372 3.64 7.03 48.37
C THR A 372 3.29 5.70 47.70
N PRO A 373 3.10 4.60 48.44
CA PRO A 373 2.68 3.32 47.86
C PRO A 373 1.24 3.41 47.34
N LEU A 374 0.94 2.70 46.25
CA LEU A 374 -0.41 2.49 45.73
C LEU A 374 -0.90 1.09 46.15
N PRO A 375 -2.16 0.90 46.60
CA PRO A 375 -3.20 1.91 46.82
C PRO A 375 -2.89 2.84 48.00
N ILE A 376 -3.48 4.04 48.00
CA ILE A 376 -3.16 5.07 48.99
C ILE A 376 -3.98 4.84 50.26
N ASN A 377 -3.30 4.48 51.35
CA ASN A 377 -3.91 4.33 52.66
C ASN A 377 -3.34 5.39 53.61
N GLN A 378 -4.17 6.33 54.05
CA GLN A 378 -3.74 7.42 54.94
C GLN A 378 -4.70 7.65 56.09
N THR A 379 -4.24 8.41 57.08
CA THR A 379 -5.00 8.79 58.26
C THR A 379 -5.20 10.30 58.26
N ILE A 380 -6.43 10.75 58.52
CA ILE A 380 -6.78 12.18 58.56
C ILE A 380 -7.54 12.50 59.85
N ALA A 381 -7.13 13.57 60.53
CA ALA A 381 -7.84 14.11 61.68
C ALA A 381 -8.98 15.05 61.24
N LEU A 382 -10.02 15.19 62.05
CA LEU A 382 -11.11 16.14 61.76
C LEU A 382 -10.58 17.57 61.64
N GLY A 383 -11.08 18.30 60.63
CA GLY A 383 -10.63 19.66 60.31
C GLY A 383 -9.20 19.77 59.73
N ALA A 384 -8.47 18.66 59.57
CA ALA A 384 -7.14 18.67 58.97
C ALA A 384 -7.19 18.55 57.43
N SER A 385 -6.10 18.92 56.77
CA SER A 385 -5.85 18.63 55.36
C SER A 385 -4.66 17.69 55.21
N ILE A 386 -4.75 16.73 54.29
CA ILE A 386 -3.62 15.90 53.84
C ILE A 386 -3.33 16.19 52.37
N LEU A 387 -2.08 15.96 51.97
CA LEU A 387 -1.64 16.04 50.58
C LEU A 387 -1.33 14.63 50.09
N LEU A 388 -2.02 14.21 49.04
CA LEU A 388 -1.83 12.93 48.38
C LEU A 388 -1.08 13.17 47.07
N THR A 389 0.08 12.54 46.92
CA THR A 389 0.87 12.61 45.69
C THR A 389 0.80 11.28 44.96
N PHE A 390 0.57 11.31 43.64
CA PHE A 390 0.55 10.11 42.79
C PHE A 390 0.92 10.45 41.35
N GLY A 391 1.47 9.48 40.63
CA GLY A 391 1.80 9.59 39.21
C GLY A 391 0.72 9.00 38.32
N VAL A 392 0.50 9.60 37.15
CA VAL A 392 -0.25 9.03 36.03
C VAL A 392 0.70 8.95 34.84
N ASN A 393 0.86 7.77 34.27
CA ASN A 393 1.58 7.59 33.01
C ASN A 393 0.62 7.11 31.91
N ASN A 394 0.99 7.46 30.68
CA ASN A 394 0.37 6.90 29.50
C ASN A 394 1.19 5.67 29.09
N THR A 395 0.59 4.48 29.22
CA THR A 395 1.23 3.22 28.83
C THR A 395 1.06 2.91 27.35
N GLY A 396 0.28 3.72 26.62
CA GLY A 396 0.10 3.61 25.19
C GLY A 396 1.14 4.40 24.38
N PRO A 397 1.38 4.02 23.12
CA PRO A 397 2.33 4.70 22.24
C PRO A 397 1.83 6.07 21.74
N VAL A 398 0.54 6.38 21.94
CA VAL A 398 -0.15 7.56 21.40
C VAL A 398 -0.24 8.65 22.45
N LYS A 399 0.02 9.91 22.08
CA LYS A 399 -0.26 11.06 22.95
C LYS A 399 -1.75 11.16 23.24
N GLU A 400 -2.12 11.13 24.51
CA GLU A 400 -3.51 11.17 24.94
C GLU A 400 -3.78 12.39 25.82
N SER A 401 -4.97 12.97 25.66
CA SER A 401 -5.48 13.98 26.59
C SER A 401 -6.26 13.28 27.69
N VAL A 402 -5.76 13.41 28.91
CA VAL A 402 -6.25 12.71 30.10
C VAL A 402 -6.91 13.71 31.04
N ILE A 403 -8.13 13.40 31.42
CA ILE A 403 -8.87 14.09 32.47
C ILE A 403 -8.68 13.29 33.75
N VAL A 404 -8.04 13.92 34.74
CA VAL A 404 -7.87 13.36 36.07
C VAL A 404 -8.88 14.03 37.00
N THR A 405 -9.72 13.22 37.63
CA THR A 405 -10.80 13.65 38.53
C THR A 405 -10.79 12.79 39.78
N ALA A 406 -10.90 13.42 40.95
CA ALA A 406 -11.33 12.69 42.13
C ALA A 406 -12.85 12.51 42.04
N TYR A 407 -13.31 11.27 41.96
CA TYR A 407 -14.72 10.93 41.95
C TYR A 407 -15.09 10.27 43.27
N ASP A 408 -16.21 10.68 43.84
CA ASP A 408 -16.73 9.98 45.02
C ASP A 408 -18.27 9.98 45.12
N PRO A 409 -18.89 8.81 45.27
CA PRO A 409 -20.26 8.65 45.76
C PRO A 409 -20.54 9.18 47.18
N ASN A 410 -19.55 9.23 48.09
CA ASN A 410 -19.74 9.36 49.53
C ASN A 410 -19.01 10.57 50.22
N LEU A 411 -17.79 10.97 49.82
CA LEU A 411 -17.02 12.08 50.42
C LEU A 411 -17.81 13.39 50.46
N ASN A 412 -18.49 13.74 49.37
CA ASN A 412 -19.28 14.99 49.28
C ASN A 412 -20.47 14.97 50.26
N ALA A 413 -21.12 13.81 50.41
CA ALA A 413 -22.23 13.64 51.36
C ALA A 413 -21.75 13.78 52.81
N PHE A 414 -20.49 13.44 53.07
CA PHE A 414 -19.86 13.59 54.37
C PHE A 414 -19.13 14.94 54.58
N GLY A 415 -19.14 15.85 53.60
CA GLY A 415 -18.57 17.20 53.74
C GLY A 415 -17.05 17.31 53.54
N PHE A 416 -16.40 16.31 52.96
CA PHE A 416 -15.00 16.41 52.55
C PHE A 416 -14.83 17.29 51.30
N VAL A 417 -13.67 17.95 51.20
CA VAL A 417 -13.30 18.75 50.03
C VAL A 417 -12.01 18.23 49.41
N THR A 418 -12.06 17.88 48.12
CA THR A 418 -10.91 17.43 47.33
C THR A 418 -10.53 18.46 46.27
N LEU A 419 -9.30 18.95 46.28
CA LEU A 419 -8.80 19.97 45.34
C LEU A 419 -7.41 19.58 44.82
N PHE A 420 -7.23 19.57 43.51
CA PHE A 420 -5.90 19.46 42.92
C PHE A 420 -5.16 20.80 43.10
N THR A 421 -3.95 20.75 43.66
CA THR A 421 -3.14 21.92 44.01
C THR A 421 -2.01 22.18 43.01
N SER A 422 -1.42 21.12 42.47
CA SER A 422 -0.41 21.18 41.42
C SER A 422 -0.35 19.88 40.63
N TYR A 423 0.20 19.97 39.43
CA TYR A 423 0.72 18.81 38.73
C TYR A 423 2.08 19.13 38.10
N GLN A 424 2.94 18.13 37.98
CA GLN A 424 4.27 18.23 37.42
C GLN A 424 4.42 17.26 36.24
N ILE A 425 4.88 17.77 35.10
CA ILE A 425 5.24 16.97 33.92
C ILE A 425 6.70 17.28 33.59
N GLY A 426 7.58 16.29 33.76
CA GLY A 426 9.02 16.51 33.65
C GLY A 426 9.52 17.54 34.66
N SER A 427 10.14 18.63 34.19
CA SER A 427 10.64 19.72 35.05
C SER A 427 9.66 20.88 35.24
N VAL A 428 8.45 20.81 34.66
CA VAL A 428 7.47 21.90 34.70
C VAL A 428 6.43 21.59 35.76
N LEU A 429 6.35 22.43 36.79
CA LEU A 429 5.32 22.40 37.83
C LEU A 429 4.24 23.44 37.51
N THR A 430 2.99 23.00 37.41
CA THR A 430 1.84 23.87 37.11
C THR A 430 0.90 23.90 38.31
N PRO A 431 0.65 25.07 38.92
CA PRO A 431 -0.32 25.19 40.00
C PRO A 431 -1.76 25.13 39.45
N VAL A 432 -2.64 24.47 40.18
CA VAL A 432 -4.07 24.32 39.84
C VAL A 432 -4.91 24.48 41.11
N SER A 433 -6.19 24.83 40.96
CA SER A 433 -7.14 24.93 42.07
C SER A 433 -8.53 24.45 41.67
N ASN A 434 -8.59 23.31 40.98
CA ASN A 434 -9.82 22.75 40.40
C ASN A 434 -10.05 21.31 40.90
N ASN A 435 -11.29 20.82 40.82
CA ASN A 435 -11.66 19.44 41.16
C ASN A 435 -11.33 18.42 40.06
N SER A 436 -10.99 18.92 38.86
CA SER A 436 -10.62 18.13 37.70
C SER A 436 -9.49 18.82 36.95
N VAL A 437 -8.52 18.05 36.46
CA VAL A 437 -7.39 18.56 35.69
C VAL A 437 -7.33 17.84 34.35
N THR A 438 -7.23 18.60 33.26
CA THR A 438 -7.00 18.03 31.93
C THR A 438 -5.54 18.27 31.54
N ILE A 439 -4.84 17.20 31.22
CA ILE A 439 -3.44 17.23 30.78
C ILE A 439 -3.27 16.44 29.49
N SER A 440 -2.17 16.63 28.78
CA SER A 440 -1.80 15.78 27.64
C SER A 440 -0.50 15.05 27.94
N LEU A 441 -0.53 13.71 27.82
CA LEU A 441 0.59 12.83 28.14
C LEU A 441 1.06 12.07 26.91
N ASN A 442 2.36 12.12 26.64
CA ASN A 442 3.04 11.22 25.70
C ASN A 442 3.45 9.91 26.39
N SER A 443 3.82 8.89 25.61
CA SER A 443 4.25 7.56 26.08
C SER A 443 5.48 7.56 27.01
N THR A 444 6.23 8.66 27.07
CA THR A 444 7.45 8.80 27.88
C THR A 444 7.29 9.74 29.07
N GLN A 445 6.12 10.38 29.22
CA GLN A 445 5.90 11.40 30.23
C GLN A 445 5.11 10.84 31.42
N LEU A 446 5.62 11.09 32.61
CA LEU A 446 4.92 10.89 33.88
C LEU A 446 4.36 12.23 34.34
N ALA A 447 3.07 12.29 34.66
CA ALA A 447 2.46 13.41 35.34
C ALA A 447 2.30 13.08 36.82
N ALA A 448 3.03 13.78 37.70
CA ALA A 448 2.79 13.71 39.14
C ALA A 448 1.72 14.73 39.54
N PHE A 449 0.78 14.34 40.37
CA PHE A 449 -0.32 15.18 40.84
C PHE A 449 -0.30 15.30 42.35
N ASP A 450 -0.62 16.50 42.84
CA ASP A 450 -0.82 16.80 44.25
C ASP A 450 -2.29 17.10 44.53
N LEU A 451 -2.96 16.13 45.16
CA LEU A 451 -4.36 16.21 45.55
C LEU A 451 -4.47 16.53 47.05
N ARG A 452 -5.03 17.70 47.36
CA ARG A 452 -5.33 18.08 48.74
C ARG A 452 -6.72 17.57 49.12
N VAL A 453 -6.79 16.81 50.21
CA VAL A 453 -8.05 16.34 50.80
C VAL A 453 -8.22 17.00 52.15
N THR A 454 -9.37 17.64 52.38
CA THR A 454 -9.69 18.33 53.64
C THR A 454 -10.88 17.67 54.31
N ALA A 455 -10.69 17.21 55.55
CA ALA A 455 -11.75 16.65 56.37
C ALA A 455 -12.67 17.76 56.90
N PRO A 456 -13.98 17.51 57.02
CA PRO A 456 -14.88 18.44 57.68
C PRO A 456 -14.53 18.61 59.16
N SER A 457 -14.92 19.74 59.73
CA SER A 457 -14.78 20.03 61.16
C SER A 457 -15.86 19.38 62.03
N VAL A 458 -16.96 18.92 61.42
CA VAL A 458 -18.11 18.28 62.08
C VAL A 458 -18.44 17.00 61.33
N TRP A 459 -18.52 15.87 62.05
CA TRP A 459 -18.75 14.55 61.47
C TRP A 459 -20.01 13.90 62.06
N PRO A 460 -20.89 13.28 61.25
CA PRO A 460 -22.09 12.63 61.77
C PRO A 460 -21.73 11.39 62.61
N THR A 461 -22.39 11.23 63.75
CA THR A 461 -22.27 10.06 64.64
C THR A 461 -23.35 9.02 64.33
N PRO A 462 -23.03 7.71 64.26
CA PRO A 462 -21.74 7.08 64.58
C PRO A 462 -20.72 7.20 63.43
N LEU A 463 -19.43 7.32 63.80
CA LEU A 463 -18.29 7.48 62.88
C LEU A 463 -18.07 6.23 62.01
N PRO A 464 -18.23 6.28 60.68
CA PRO A 464 -17.48 5.39 59.81
C PRO A 464 -15.98 5.65 60.01
N ARG A 465 -15.25 4.64 60.50
CA ARG A 465 -13.80 4.73 60.74
C ARG A 465 -12.98 4.84 59.45
N TYR A 466 -13.58 4.49 58.32
CA TYR A 466 -12.94 4.45 57.01
C TYR A 466 -13.84 5.11 55.97
N VAL A 467 -13.25 5.97 55.14
CA VAL A 467 -13.87 6.60 53.98
C VAL A 467 -13.01 6.26 52.77
N ALA A 468 -13.62 5.67 51.75
CA ALA A 468 -12.95 5.26 50.53
C ALA A 468 -13.46 6.08 49.35
N PHE A 469 -12.55 6.54 48.49
CA PHE A 469 -12.88 7.23 47.25
C PHE A 469 -11.93 6.82 46.13
N VAL A 470 -12.24 7.22 44.89
CA VAL A 470 -11.47 6.82 43.72
C VAL A 470 -10.99 8.03 42.93
N VAL A 471 -9.69 8.08 42.66
CA VAL A 471 -9.16 8.99 41.63
C VAL A 471 -9.26 8.29 40.29
N VAL A 472 -9.94 8.91 39.33
CA VAL A 472 -10.14 8.39 37.99
C VAL A 472 -9.31 9.22 37.01
N ALA A 473 -8.45 8.55 36.24
CA ALA A 473 -7.80 9.12 35.08
C ALA A 473 -8.45 8.53 33.83
N ARG A 474 -9.07 9.36 32.99
CA ARG A 474 -9.77 8.91 31.79
C ARG A 474 -9.41 9.74 30.57
N THR A 475 -9.47 9.16 29.39
CA THR A 475 -9.37 9.91 28.13
C THR A 475 -10.59 10.82 27.94
N ILE A 476 -10.47 11.88 27.13
CA ILE A 476 -11.57 12.81 26.83
C ILE A 476 -12.79 12.08 26.25
N ASP A 477 -12.56 11.07 25.41
CA ASP A 477 -13.61 10.25 24.79
C ASP A 477 -14.15 9.14 25.72
N GLY A 478 -13.56 8.96 26.92
CA GLY A 478 -13.95 7.96 27.90
C GLY A 478 -13.62 6.52 27.51
N SER A 479 -12.88 6.29 26.41
CA SER A 479 -12.53 4.96 25.91
C SER A 479 -11.58 4.18 26.82
N VAL A 480 -10.73 4.89 27.58
CA VAL A 480 -9.80 4.30 28.55
C VAL A 480 -9.94 5.00 29.89
N SER A 481 -10.00 4.22 30.97
CA SER A 481 -10.02 4.72 32.34
C SER A 481 -9.16 3.87 33.26
N ALA A 482 -8.29 4.51 34.02
CA ALA A 482 -7.61 3.92 35.16
C ALA A 482 -8.24 4.45 36.45
N GLN A 483 -8.21 3.63 37.50
CA GLN A 483 -8.75 3.98 38.82
C GLN A 483 -7.67 3.75 39.88
N LEU A 484 -7.55 4.71 40.79
CA LEU A 484 -6.72 4.61 41.99
C LEU A 484 -7.63 4.66 43.21
N PRO A 485 -7.81 3.56 43.95
CA PRO A 485 -8.52 3.58 45.21
C PRO A 485 -7.68 4.28 46.29
N VAL A 486 -8.37 5.10 47.09
CA VAL A 486 -7.81 5.83 48.23
C VAL A 486 -8.66 5.55 49.46
N ASP A 487 -8.05 4.98 50.48
CA ASP A 487 -8.68 4.68 51.77
C ASP A 487 -8.17 5.63 52.85
N LEU A 488 -9.10 6.36 53.47
CA LEU A 488 -8.82 7.29 54.55
C LEU A 488 -9.38 6.79 55.87
N GLN A 489 -8.51 6.62 56.86
CA GLN A 489 -8.91 6.39 58.24
C GLN A 489 -9.14 7.74 58.93
N VAL A 490 -10.38 7.98 59.38
CA VAL A 490 -10.74 9.24 60.04
C VAL A 490 -10.55 9.10 61.55
N ILE A 491 -9.75 10.00 62.13
CA ILE A 491 -9.50 10.08 63.58
C ILE A 491 -10.15 11.37 64.12
N PRO A 492 -10.73 11.33 65.33
CA PRO A 492 -11.29 12.52 65.99
C PRO A 492 -10.34 13.71 66.08
#